data_AF-A0A1B8U6H2-F1
#
_entry.id   AF-A0A1B8U6H2-F1
#
_cell.length_a   1.000
_cell.length_b   1.000
_cell.length_c   1.000
_cell.angle_alpha   90.00
_cell.angle_beta   90.00
_cell.angle_gamma   90.00
#
_symmetry.space_group_name_H-M   'P 1'
#
loop_
_entity.id
_entity.type
_entity.pdbx_description
1 polymer ?
#
loop_
_entity_poly.entity_id
_entity_poly.type
_entity_poly.pdbx_seq_one_letter_code
_entity_poly.pdbx_strand_id
1 'polypeptide(L)'
;MDIQSEKYYLIQQIMELQDSSVVKKMREFLSKETKNNDWYHSLTNSEKESIAKGLQELDNGNVISHEDVMTSVKNKIAAFKQQ
;
A
#
# COMPACT_ATOMS: atom_id res chain seq x y z
N MET A 1 -1.37 27.82 -18.95
CA MET A 1 -1.99 27.93 -17.61
C MET A 1 -0.90 28.37 -16.66
N ASP A 2 -1.05 29.52 -16.01
CA ASP A 2 -0.08 29.98 -15.02
C ASP A 2 -0.36 29.28 -13.68
N ILE A 3 0.62 28.50 -13.20
CA ILE A 3 0.51 27.72 -11.97
C ILE A 3 0.26 28.63 -10.75
N GLN A 4 0.80 29.85 -10.75
CA GLN A 4 0.59 30.76 -9.63
C GLN A 4 -0.85 31.26 -9.60
N SER A 5 -1.38 31.68 -10.74
CA SER A 5 -2.80 32.05 -10.89
C SER A 5 -3.74 30.94 -10.44
N GLU A 6 -3.45 29.68 -10.81
CA GLU A 6 -4.26 28.53 -10.40
C GLU A 6 -4.23 28.30 -8.87
N LYS A 7 -3.05 28.45 -8.25
CA LYS A 7 -2.92 28.35 -6.78
C LYS A 7 -3.74 29.41 -6.06
N TYR A 8 -3.71 30.65 -6.56
CA TYR A 8 -4.51 31.73 -5.99
C TYR A 8 -6.01 31.45 -6.11
N TYR A 9 -6.45 30.96 -7.27
CA TYR A 9 -7.85 30.59 -7.49
C TYR A 9 -8.32 29.50 -6.52
N LEU A 10 -7.53 28.44 -6.33
CA LEU A 10 -7.84 27.37 -5.38
C LEU A 10 -7.91 27.88 -3.93
N ILE A 11 -7.03 28.79 -3.53
CA ILE A 11 -7.07 29.40 -2.18
C ILE A 11 -8.40 30.16 -1.98
N GLN A 12 -8.83 30.94 -2.96
CA GLN A 12 -10.10 31.68 -2.86
C GLN A 12 -11.29 30.72 -2.74
N GLN A 13 -11.35 29.67 -3.55
CA GLN A 13 -12.41 28.66 -3.47
C GLN A 13 -12.44 27.95 -2.11
N ILE A 14 -11.28 27.67 -1.50
CA ILE A 14 -11.21 27.08 -0.16
C ILE A 14 -11.71 28.05 0.91
N MET A 15 -11.42 29.35 0.79
CA MET A 15 -11.88 30.37 1.74
C MET A 15 -13.41 30.54 1.77
N GLU A 16 -14.08 30.24 0.66
CA GLU A 16 -15.54 30.34 0.55
C GLU A 16 -16.27 29.13 1.17
N LEU A 17 -15.58 28.02 1.40
CA LEU A 17 -16.17 26.79 1.95
C LEU A 17 -16.68 27.00 3.38
N GLN A 18 -17.97 26.73 3.58
CA GLN A 18 -18.62 26.76 4.90
C GLN A 18 -18.76 25.35 5.52
N ASP A 19 -18.80 24.31 4.68
CA ASP A 19 -18.97 22.94 5.13
C ASP A 19 -17.64 22.37 5.64
N SER A 20 -17.55 22.17 6.96
CA SER A 20 -16.37 21.63 7.63
C SER A 20 -15.98 20.22 7.15
N SER A 21 -16.93 19.43 6.66
CA SER A 21 -16.67 18.10 6.11
C SER A 21 -15.92 18.18 4.78
N VAL A 22 -16.22 19.19 3.95
CA VAL A 22 -15.53 19.44 2.68
C VAL A 22 -14.11 19.96 2.93
N VAL A 23 -13.96 20.89 3.89
CA VAL A 23 -12.64 21.38 4.31
C VAL A 23 -11.75 20.25 4.83
N LYS A 24 -12.32 19.31 5.60
CA LYS A 24 -11.59 18.13 6.09
C LYS A 24 -11.10 17.24 4.94
N LYS A 25 -11.96 16.91 3.97
CA LYS A 25 -11.58 16.10 2.80
C LYS A 25 -10.48 16.76 1.97
N MET A 26 -10.55 18.07 1.77
CA MET A 26 -9.51 18.82 1.04
C MET A 26 -8.15 18.76 1.76
N ARG A 27 -8.16 18.88 3.09
CA ARG A 27 -6.95 18.75 3.91
C ARG A 27 -6.34 17.35 3.79
N GLU A 28 -7.16 16.30 3.82
CA GLU A 28 -6.70 14.91 3.69
C GLU A 28 -6.10 14.66 2.31
N PHE A 29 -6.79 15.10 1.24
CA PHE A 29 -6.28 15.02 -0.12
C PHE A 29 -4.93 15.73 -0.27
N LEU A 30 -4.85 17.01 0.09
CA LEU A 30 -3.60 17.77 0.02
C LEU A 30 -2.50 17.13 0.87
N SER A 31 -2.82 16.60 2.05
CA SER A 31 -1.84 15.91 2.89
C SER A 31 -1.33 14.61 2.25
N LYS A 32 -2.18 13.86 1.56
CA LYS A 32 -1.80 12.64 0.84
C LYS A 32 -0.89 12.94 -0.36
N GLU A 33 -1.18 14.02 -1.10
CA GLU A 33 -0.40 14.39 -2.28
C GLU A 33 0.89 15.14 -1.93
N THR A 34 0.95 15.84 -0.79
CA THR A 34 2.15 16.60 -0.36
C THR A 34 3.05 15.83 0.60
N LYS A 35 2.49 14.97 1.46
CA LYS A 35 3.30 13.99 2.18
C LYS A 35 3.53 12.86 1.20
N ASN A 36 4.76 12.74 0.73
CA ASN A 36 5.23 11.60 -0.05
C ASN A 36 5.29 10.35 0.85
N ASN A 37 4.14 9.98 1.41
CA ASN A 37 3.96 8.96 2.43
C ASN A 37 3.66 7.63 1.74
N ASP A 38 4.39 7.35 0.67
CA ASP A 38 4.40 6.02 0.10
C ASP A 38 4.93 5.09 1.19
N TRP A 39 4.11 4.12 1.60
CA TRP A 39 4.46 3.16 2.65
C TRP A 39 5.77 2.44 2.29
N TYR A 40 6.08 2.32 1.00
CA TYR A 40 7.35 1.79 0.50
C TYR A 40 8.56 2.57 1.03
N HIS A 41 8.46 3.90 1.20
CA HIS A 41 9.53 4.72 1.75
C HIS A 41 9.73 4.51 3.26
N SER A 42 8.72 3.98 3.97
CA SER A 42 8.83 3.65 5.40
C SER A 42 9.45 2.28 5.68
N LEU A 43 9.62 1.43 4.66
CA LEU A 43 10.23 0.12 4.80
C LEU A 43 11.75 0.20 4.99
N THR A 44 12.27 -0.68 5.82
CA THR A 44 13.71 -0.98 5.94
C THR A 44 14.25 -1.59 4.65
N ASN A 45 15.58 -1.56 4.47
CA ASN A 45 16.22 -2.18 3.31
C ASN A 45 15.95 -3.70 3.24
N SER A 46 15.94 -4.39 4.39
CA SER A 46 15.65 -5.82 4.47
C SER A 46 14.23 -6.17 4.01
N GLU A 47 13.24 -5.34 4.36
CA GLU A 47 11.86 -5.51 3.90
C GLU A 47 11.74 -5.29 2.39
N LYS A 48 12.43 -4.27 1.86
CA LYS A 48 12.47 -4.02 0.41
C LYS A 48 13.14 -5.16 -0.36
N GLU A 49 14.25 -5.68 0.15
CA GLU A 49 14.94 -6.86 -0.42
C GLU A 49 14.06 -8.11 -0.40
N SER A 50 13.33 -8.33 0.70
CA SER A 50 12.39 -9.45 0.83
C SER A 50 11.25 -9.36 -0.20
N ILE A 51 10.70 -8.16 -0.42
CA ILE A 51 9.68 -7.92 -1.44
C ILE A 51 10.24 -8.17 -2.84
N ALA A 52 11.42 -7.63 -3.16
CA ALA A 52 12.06 -7.82 -4.46
C ALA A 52 12.32 -9.31 -4.76
N LYS A 53 12.78 -10.06 -3.75
CA LYS A 53 12.96 -11.50 -3.84
C LYS A 53 11.63 -12.23 -4.11
N GLY A 54 10.57 -11.88 -3.38
CA GLY A 54 9.25 -12.47 -3.57
C GLY A 54 8.68 -12.24 -4.97
N LEU A 55 8.88 -11.04 -5.53
CA LEU A 55 8.51 -10.74 -6.93
C LEU A 55 9.29 -11.60 -7.93
N GLN A 56 10.61 -11.74 -7.73
CA GLN A 56 11.44 -12.61 -8.57
C GLN A 56 11.02 -14.09 -8.48
N GLU A 57 10.64 -14.57 -7.27
CA GLU A 57 10.12 -15.93 -7.09
C GLU A 57 8.78 -16.13 -7.78
N LEU A 58 7.89 -15.13 -7.77
CA LEU A 58 6.64 -15.14 -8.52
C LEU A 58 6.88 -15.25 -10.02
N ASP A 59 7.78 -14.42 -10.57
CA ASP A 59 8.11 -14.41 -12.01
C ASP A 59 8.74 -15.74 -12.47
N ASN A 60 9.54 -16.36 -11.60
CA ASN A 60 10.15 -17.67 -11.87
C ASN A 60 9.18 -18.85 -11.69
N GLY A 61 7.93 -18.60 -11.28
CA GLY A 61 6.95 -19.65 -11.00
C GLY A 61 7.27 -20.45 -9.74
N ASN A 62 8.13 -19.95 -8.85
CA ASN A 62 8.49 -20.56 -7.57
C ASN A 62 7.38 -20.31 -6.53
N VAL A 63 6.15 -20.68 -6.88
CA VAL A 63 4.96 -20.49 -6.05
C VAL A 63 4.35 -21.83 -5.70
N ILE A 64 3.76 -21.90 -4.52
CA ILE A 64 2.98 -23.07 -4.09
C ILE A 64 1.59 -22.56 -3.74
N SER A 65 0.55 -23.23 -4.26
CA SER A 65 -0.81 -22.82 -3.97
C SER A 65 -1.15 -23.04 -2.49
N HIS A 66 -2.08 -22.24 -1.97
CA HIS A 66 -2.57 -22.43 -0.61
C HIS A 66 -3.12 -23.85 -0.39
N GLU A 67 -3.82 -24.40 -1.39
CA GLU A 67 -4.37 -25.75 -1.33
C GLU A 67 -3.29 -26.82 -1.18
N ASP A 68 -2.21 -26.72 -1.97
CA ASP A 68 -1.08 -27.65 -1.91
C ASP A 68 -0.36 -27.59 -0.56
N VAL A 69 -0.16 -26.37 -0.04
CA VAL A 69 0.42 -26.18 1.31
C VAL A 69 -0.46 -26.83 2.37
N MET A 70 -1.78 -26.58 2.34
CA MET A 70 -2.70 -27.12 3.33
C MET A 70 -2.79 -28.64 3.26
N THR A 71 -2.76 -29.22 2.06
CA THR A 71 -2.75 -30.67 1.86
C THR A 71 -1.46 -31.28 2.41
N SER A 72 -0.31 -30.71 2.09
CA SER A 72 1.00 -31.15 2.60
C SER A 72 1.08 -31.09 4.13
N VAL A 73 0.60 -30.01 4.73
CA VAL A 73 0.56 -29.83 6.19
C VAL A 73 -0.36 -30.87 6.85
N LYS A 74 -1.57 -31.08 6.32
CA LYS A 74 -2.50 -32.10 6.84
C LYS A 74 -1.88 -33.50 6.82
N ASN A 75 -1.23 -33.87 5.71
CA ASN A 75 -0.58 -35.17 5.56
C ASN A 75 0.57 -35.36 6.55
N LYS A 76 1.41 -34.33 6.75
CA LYS A 76 2.49 -34.36 7.75
C LYS A 76 1.95 -34.56 9.17
N ILE A 77 0.91 -33.82 9.55
CA ILE A 77 0.28 -33.95 10.87
C ILE A 77 -0.31 -35.35 11.07
N ALA A 78 -0.94 -35.93 10.04
CA ALA A 78 -1.49 -37.28 10.10
C ALA A 78 -0.39 -38.34 10.30
N ALA A 79 0.73 -38.23 9.58
CA ALA A 79 1.87 -39.13 9.70
C ALA A 79 2.51 -39.10 11.10
N PHE A 80 2.65 -37.90 11.70
CA PHE A 80 3.16 -37.76 13.06
C PHE A 80 2.24 -38.36 14.13
N LYS A 81 0.93 -38.42 13.90
CA LYS A 81 -0.03 -39.03 14.83
C LYS A 81 -0.06 -40.56 14.77
N GLN A 82 0.57 -41.18 13.78
CA GLN A 82 0.63 -42.63 13.59
C GLN A 82 1.94 -43.26 14.11
N GLN A 83 2.90 -42.43 14.56
CA GLN A 83 4.08 -42.83 15.34
C GLN A 83 3.78 -42.75 16.83
#